data_AF-A0A9P1CPP4-F1
#
_entry.id   AF-A0A9P1CPP4-F1
#
_cell.length_a   1.000
_cell.length_b   1.000
_cell.length_c   1.000
_cell.angle_alpha   90.00
_cell.angle_beta   90.00
_cell.angle_gamma   90.00
#
_symmetry.space_group_name_H-M   'P 1'
#
loop_
_entity.id
_entity.type
_entity.pdbx_description
1 polymer ?
#
loop_
_entity_poly.entity_id
_entity_poly.type
_entity_poly.pdbx_seq_one_letter_code
_entity_poly.pdbx_strand_id
1 'polypeptide(L)'
;MLYFLAIILILPITLMNLVTAVLVENGMTAAQKEAEFETKARSDEMKSAVLQLLDIFTKLDINHNGALTRSELVKMPANAIPRDLLDALAVEDLTDLFDVLDVDRTGEISQQEFVDGVLQMVVRDVPAETMRDFSAMG
;
A
#
# COMPACT_ATOMS: atom_id res chain seq x y z
N MET A 1 36.83 -25.49 -49.68
CA MET A 1 35.66 -24.59 -49.77
C MET A 1 34.55 -24.93 -48.77
N LEU A 2 34.15 -26.20 -48.61
CA LEU A 2 33.12 -26.62 -47.64
C LEU A 2 33.38 -26.20 -46.18
N TYR A 3 34.64 -26.28 -45.74
CA TYR A 3 35.05 -25.83 -44.40
C TYR A 3 34.76 -24.33 -44.18
N PHE A 4 35.10 -23.48 -45.15
CA PHE A 4 34.82 -22.05 -45.08
C PHE A 4 33.33 -21.75 -45.10
N LEU A 5 32.55 -22.47 -45.92
CA LEU A 5 31.10 -22.32 -45.97
C LEU A 5 30.44 -22.68 -44.62
N ALA A 6 30.88 -23.75 -43.98
CA ALA A 6 30.37 -24.16 -42.67
C ALA A 6 30.68 -23.11 -41.59
N ILE A 7 31.89 -22.55 -41.58
CA ILE A 7 32.29 -21.50 -40.63
C ILE A 7 31.49 -20.21 -40.85
N ILE A 8 31.31 -19.80 -42.10
CA ILE A 8 30.53 -18.61 -42.48
C ILE A 8 29.07 -18.75 -42.05
N LEU A 9 28.54 -19.97 -41.99
CA LEU A 9 27.16 -20.21 -41.57
C LEU A 9 27.05 -20.32 -40.03
N ILE A 10 27.96 -21.02 -39.38
CA ILE A 10 27.88 -21.31 -37.94
C ILE A 10 28.24 -20.08 -37.09
N LEU A 11 29.31 -19.36 -37.43
CA LEU A 11 29.78 -18.21 -36.65
C LEU A 11 28.74 -17.10 -36.44
N PRO A 12 28.00 -16.62 -37.46
CA PRO A 12 27.02 -15.56 -37.23
C PRO A 12 25.83 -16.06 -36.42
N ILE A 13 25.43 -17.33 -36.58
CA ILE A 13 24.33 -17.92 -35.80
C ILE A 13 24.73 -18.02 -34.33
N THR A 14 25.93 -18.52 -34.03
CA THR A 14 26.42 -18.62 -32.65
C THR A 14 26.63 -17.25 -32.03
N LEU A 15 27.16 -16.28 -32.78
CA LEU A 15 27.33 -14.91 -32.33
C LEU A 15 25.97 -14.24 -32.04
N MET A 16 24.98 -14.40 -32.92
CA MET A 16 23.63 -13.84 -32.70
C MET A 16 22.95 -14.45 -31.49
N ASN A 17 23.07 -15.77 -31.30
CA ASN A 17 22.48 -16.44 -30.14
C ASN A 17 23.13 -15.96 -28.84
N LEU A 18 24.45 -15.72 -28.83
CA LEU A 18 25.15 -15.15 -27.67
C LEU A 18 24.70 -13.71 -27.38
N VAL A 19 24.63 -12.86 -28.40
CA VAL A 19 24.19 -11.47 -28.26
C VAL A 19 22.73 -11.40 -27.79
N THR A 20 21.87 -12.24 -28.37
CA THR A 20 20.46 -12.31 -27.98
C THR A 20 20.31 -12.77 -26.53
N ALA A 21 21.07 -13.78 -26.10
CA ALA A 21 21.04 -14.24 -24.71
C ALA A 21 21.40 -13.10 -23.73
N VAL A 22 22.46 -12.34 -24.00
CA VAL A 22 22.88 -11.20 -23.16
C VAL A 22 21.83 -10.09 -23.15
N LEU A 23 21.22 -9.78 -24.30
CA LEU A 23 20.18 -8.76 -24.39
C LEU A 23 18.92 -9.16 -23.63
N VAL A 24 18.51 -10.42 -23.73
CA VAL A 24 17.35 -10.96 -23.01
C VAL A 24 17.61 -10.94 -21.51
N GLU A 25 18.76 -11.41 -21.06
CA GLU A 25 19.14 -11.39 -19.64
C GLU A 25 19.11 -9.96 -19.06
N ASN A 26 19.74 -9.00 -19.76
CA ASN A 26 19.72 -7.60 -19.34
C ASN A 26 18.31 -7.01 -19.32
N GLY A 27 17.49 -7.31 -20.34
CA GLY A 27 16.10 -6.84 -20.42
C GLY A 27 15.24 -7.42 -19.29
N MET A 28 15.40 -8.71 -18.99
CA MET A 28 14.69 -9.39 -17.91
C MET A 28 15.11 -8.86 -16.53
N THR A 29 16.41 -8.67 -16.28
CA THR A 29 16.89 -8.10 -15.01
C THR A 29 16.41 -6.67 -14.80
N ALA A 30 16.40 -5.84 -15.86
CA ALA A 30 15.87 -4.48 -15.78
C ALA A 30 14.37 -4.49 -15.43
N ALA A 31 13.57 -5.31 -16.13
CA ALA A 31 12.14 -5.43 -15.89
C ALA A 31 11.80 -5.96 -14.47
N GLN A 32 12.57 -6.95 -13.99
CA GLN A 32 12.41 -7.46 -12.61
C GLN A 32 12.69 -6.39 -11.57
N LYS A 33 13.79 -5.65 -11.73
CA LYS A 33 14.20 -4.61 -10.78
C LYS A 33 13.20 -3.46 -10.72
N GLU A 34 12.60 -3.10 -11.85
CA GLU A 34 11.55 -2.07 -11.92
C GLU A 34 10.30 -2.54 -11.17
N ALA A 35 9.83 -3.78 -11.40
CA ALA A 35 8.71 -4.35 -10.67
C ALA A 35 8.96 -4.45 -9.15
N GLU A 36 10.16 -4.86 -8.73
CA GLU A 36 10.54 -4.92 -7.31
C GLU A 36 10.62 -3.53 -6.68
N PHE A 37 11.13 -2.53 -7.40
CA PHE A 37 11.22 -1.17 -6.89
C PHE A 37 9.84 -0.54 -6.73
N GLU A 38 8.94 -0.72 -7.71
CA GLU A 38 7.57 -0.22 -7.64
C GLU A 38 6.78 -0.84 -6.48
N THR A 39 6.88 -2.16 -6.32
CA THR A 39 6.22 -2.87 -5.22
C THR A 39 6.75 -2.43 -3.86
N LYS A 40 8.07 -2.26 -3.73
CA LYS A 40 8.70 -1.79 -2.49
C LYS A 40 8.36 -0.33 -2.17
N ALA A 41 8.46 0.56 -3.15
CA ALA A 41 8.13 1.98 -2.98
C ALA A 41 6.67 2.16 -2.53
N ARG A 42 5.74 1.43 -3.16
CA ARG A 42 4.33 1.42 -2.75
C ARG A 42 4.14 0.86 -1.33
N SER A 43 4.85 -0.20 -0.97
CA SER A 43 4.78 -0.77 0.39
C SER A 43 5.32 0.20 1.44
N ASP A 44 6.41 0.90 1.15
CA ASP A 44 7.03 1.84 2.08
C ASP A 44 6.17 3.11 2.27
N GLU A 45 5.55 3.61 1.20
CA GLU A 45 4.58 4.71 1.27
C GLU A 45 3.35 4.31 2.09
N MET A 46 2.83 3.11 1.84
CA MET A 46 1.70 2.55 2.59
C MET A 46 2.03 2.38 4.08
N LYS A 47 3.21 1.84 4.41
CA LYS A 47 3.65 1.71 5.80
C LYS A 47 3.76 3.07 6.49
N SER A 48 4.26 4.09 5.80
CA SER A 48 4.32 5.44 6.36
C SER A 48 2.92 5.99 6.65
N ALA A 49 1.97 5.79 5.75
CA ALA A 49 0.58 6.19 5.95
C ALA A 49 -0.05 5.45 7.16
N VAL A 50 0.12 4.13 7.25
CA VAL A 50 -0.36 3.33 8.39
C VAL A 50 0.26 3.81 9.70
N LEU A 51 1.56 4.06 9.75
CA LEU A 51 2.23 4.57 10.96
C LEU A 51 1.69 5.94 11.39
N GLN A 52 1.39 6.83 10.44
CA GLN A 52 0.75 8.12 10.75
C GLN A 52 -0.66 7.93 11.31
N LEU A 53 -1.45 7.01 10.74
CA LEU A 53 -2.78 6.69 11.26
C LEU A 53 -2.73 6.08 12.66
N LEU A 54 -1.75 5.23 12.96
CA LEU A 54 -1.54 4.66 14.29
C LEU A 54 -1.15 5.72 15.32
N ASP A 55 -0.29 6.67 14.95
CA ASP A 55 0.06 7.82 15.81
C ASP A 55 -1.15 8.72 16.07
N ILE A 56 -1.97 8.96 15.05
CA ILE A 56 -3.25 9.66 15.20
C ILE A 56 -4.14 8.87 16.16
N PHE A 57 -4.40 7.59 15.93
CA PHE A 57 -5.23 6.74 16.79
C PHE A 57 -4.79 6.80 18.26
N THR A 58 -3.49 6.71 18.52
CA THR A 58 -2.92 6.77 19.88
C THR A 58 -3.17 8.12 20.56
N LYS A 59 -3.23 9.22 19.79
CA LYS A 59 -3.59 10.55 20.30
C LYS A 59 -5.09 10.71 20.53
N LEU A 60 -5.91 9.99 19.78
CA LEU A 60 -7.37 10.00 19.87
C LEU A 60 -7.86 9.16 21.08
N ASP A 61 -7.18 8.04 21.35
CA ASP A 61 -7.50 7.12 22.43
C ASP A 61 -6.99 7.68 23.78
N ILE A 62 -7.83 8.50 24.43
CA ILE A 62 -7.51 9.16 25.71
C ILE A 62 -7.42 8.17 26.86
N ASN A 63 -8.26 7.12 26.84
CA ASN A 63 -8.35 6.16 27.92
C ASN A 63 -7.39 4.97 27.74
N HIS A 64 -6.75 4.87 26.57
CA HIS A 64 -5.82 3.81 26.16
C HIS A 64 -6.42 2.40 26.24
N ASN A 65 -7.72 2.26 25.97
CA ASN A 65 -8.42 0.98 25.92
C ASN A 65 -8.24 0.25 24.57
N GLY A 66 -7.63 0.90 23.57
CA GLY A 66 -7.45 0.36 22.22
C GLY A 66 -8.67 0.52 21.31
N ALA A 67 -9.66 1.33 21.69
CA ALA A 67 -10.89 1.55 20.94
C ALA A 67 -11.44 2.99 21.12
N LEU A 68 -11.80 3.64 20.02
CA LEU A 68 -12.37 4.99 20.07
C LEU A 68 -13.87 4.92 20.30
N THR A 69 -14.32 5.40 21.44
CA THR A 69 -15.76 5.49 21.72
C THR A 69 -16.36 6.75 21.09
N ARG A 70 -17.66 6.73 20.81
CA ARG A 70 -18.41 7.92 20.33
C ARG A 70 -18.22 9.14 21.23
N SER A 71 -18.08 8.91 22.54
CA SER A 71 -17.87 9.97 23.53
C SER A 71 -16.50 10.62 23.44
N GLU A 72 -15.47 9.87 23.05
CA GLU A 72 -14.10 10.38 22.87
C GLU A 72 -13.99 11.19 21.59
N LEU A 73 -14.61 10.71 20.51
CA LEU A 73 -14.65 11.42 19.23
C LEU A 73 -15.46 12.73 19.30
N VAL A 74 -16.58 12.76 20.01
CA VAL A 74 -17.38 13.99 20.17
C VAL A 74 -16.71 15.00 21.11
N LYS A 75 -15.94 14.54 22.10
CA LYS A 75 -15.20 15.42 23.02
C LYS A 75 -13.94 16.01 22.40
N MET A 76 -13.55 15.55 21.21
CA MET A 76 -12.39 16.09 20.55
C MET A 76 -12.63 17.47 19.95
N PRO A 77 -11.62 18.34 19.98
CA PRO A 77 -11.62 19.51 19.13
C PRO A 77 -11.50 19.08 17.67
N ALA A 78 -12.27 19.71 16.77
CA ALA A 78 -12.26 19.47 15.31
C ALA A 78 -10.87 19.62 14.64
N ASN A 79 -9.85 20.09 15.38
CA ASN A 79 -8.48 20.26 14.94
C ASN A 79 -7.58 19.07 15.28
N ALA A 80 -8.07 18.07 16.02
CA ALA A 80 -7.27 16.92 16.44
C ALA A 80 -7.14 15.85 15.34
N ILE A 81 -8.08 15.80 14.40
CA ILE A 81 -7.89 15.08 13.13
C ILE A 81 -7.35 16.08 12.10
N PRO A 82 -6.30 15.74 11.33
CA PRO A 82 -5.83 16.57 10.22
C PRO A 82 -6.99 16.86 9.26
N ARG A 83 -7.21 18.13 8.90
CA ARG A 83 -8.25 18.50 7.92
C ARG A 83 -8.09 17.75 6.60
N ASP A 84 -6.84 17.51 6.18
CA ASP A 84 -6.52 16.73 5.00
C ASP A 84 -7.13 15.32 5.04
N LEU A 85 -7.24 14.72 6.25
CA LEU A 85 -7.91 13.44 6.44
C LEU A 85 -9.42 13.59 6.29
N LEU A 86 -10.04 14.59 6.93
CA LEU A 86 -11.48 14.82 6.82
C LEU A 86 -11.91 15.12 5.37
N ASP A 87 -11.11 15.92 4.66
CA ASP A 87 -11.30 16.23 3.25
C ASP A 87 -11.14 14.98 2.37
N ALA A 88 -10.15 14.11 2.65
CA ALA A 88 -9.96 12.85 1.93
C ALA A 88 -11.12 11.87 2.16
N LEU A 89 -11.73 11.91 3.34
CA LEU A 89 -12.84 11.03 3.70
C LEU A 89 -14.21 11.59 3.27
N ALA A 90 -14.25 12.83 2.75
CA ALA A 90 -15.46 13.54 2.32
C ALA A 90 -16.58 13.56 3.38
N VAL A 91 -16.19 13.62 4.66
CA VAL A 91 -17.10 13.70 5.80
C VAL A 91 -17.02 15.08 6.43
N GLU A 92 -18.18 15.70 6.62
CA GLU A 92 -18.30 17.05 7.17
C GLU A 92 -18.20 17.06 8.71
N ASP A 93 -18.50 15.93 9.36
CA ASP A 93 -18.49 15.78 10.81
C ASP A 93 -17.87 14.45 11.27
N LEU A 94 -17.25 14.47 12.47
CA LEU A 94 -16.71 13.30 13.15
C LEU A 94 -17.79 12.27 13.48
N THR A 95 -19.03 12.73 13.63
CA THR A 95 -20.19 11.85 13.87
C THR A 95 -20.46 10.95 12.66
N ASP A 96 -20.37 11.49 11.45
CA ASP A 96 -20.58 10.73 10.22
C ASP A 96 -19.39 9.80 9.96
N LEU A 97 -18.17 10.27 10.26
CA LEU A 97 -16.98 9.43 10.23
C LEU A 97 -17.13 8.20 11.14
N PHE A 98 -17.72 8.38 12.33
CA PHE A 98 -17.95 7.28 13.26
C PHE A 98 -18.83 6.19 12.64
N ASP A 99 -19.95 6.58 12.05
CA ASP A 99 -20.91 5.65 11.45
C ASP A 99 -20.37 4.96 10.20
N VAL A 100 -19.38 5.55 9.54
CA VAL A 100 -18.67 4.95 8.39
C VAL A 100 -17.62 3.93 8.85
N LEU A 101 -16.92 4.20 9.94
CA LEU A 101 -15.85 3.33 10.45
C LEU A 101 -16.35 2.19 11.34
N ASP A 102 -17.44 2.39 12.09
CA ASP A 102 -18.10 1.39 12.94
C ASP A 102 -18.93 0.41 12.09
N VAL A 103 -18.25 -0.46 11.34
CA VAL A 103 -18.88 -1.42 10.42
C VAL A 103 -19.63 -2.50 11.18
N ASP A 104 -19.11 -2.91 12.34
CA ASP A 104 -19.69 -3.97 13.16
C ASP A 104 -20.79 -3.48 14.12
N ARG A 105 -20.95 -2.16 14.24
CA ARG A 105 -21.94 -1.48 15.10
C ARG A 105 -21.75 -1.83 16.57
N THR A 106 -20.52 -2.05 17.00
CA THR A 106 -20.19 -2.25 18.40
C THR A 106 -20.33 -0.96 19.21
N GLY A 107 -20.34 0.20 18.56
CA GLY A 107 -20.38 1.51 19.22
C GLY A 107 -19.01 1.96 19.72
N GLU A 108 -17.95 1.25 19.33
CA GLU A 108 -16.54 1.61 19.53
C GLU A 108 -15.78 1.31 18.23
N ILE A 109 -14.78 2.11 17.88
CA ILE A 109 -13.96 1.88 16.69
C ILE A 109 -12.62 1.30 17.14
N SER A 110 -12.37 0.05 16.80
CA SER A 110 -11.08 -0.57 17.08
C SER A 110 -9.96 0.06 16.24
N GLN A 111 -8.72 -0.14 16.67
CA GLN A 111 -7.55 0.31 15.92
C GLN A 111 -7.53 -0.22 14.48
N GLN A 112 -7.94 -1.49 14.29
CA GLN A 112 -8.02 -2.09 12.96
C GLN A 112 -9.08 -1.42 12.09
N GLU A 113 -10.28 -1.19 12.62
CA GLU A 113 -11.34 -0.51 11.88
C GLU A 113 -10.98 0.92 11.51
N PHE A 114 -10.30 1.63 12.40
CA PHE A 114 -9.82 2.98 12.10
C PHE A 114 -8.80 2.97 10.96
N VAL A 115 -7.77 2.11 11.06
CA VAL A 115 -6.71 2.05 10.04
C VAL A 115 -7.30 1.55 8.71
N ASP A 116 -8.05 0.45 8.72
CA ASP A 116 -8.59 -0.16 7.51
C ASP A 116 -9.64 0.73 6.84
N GLY A 117 -10.54 1.34 7.63
CA GLY A 117 -11.59 2.20 7.09
C GLY A 117 -11.01 3.49 6.50
N VAL A 118 -10.07 4.13 7.20
CA VAL A 118 -9.40 5.33 6.68
C VAL A 118 -8.54 4.99 5.46
N LEU A 119 -7.81 3.87 5.49
CA LEU A 119 -7.01 3.44 4.36
C LEU A 119 -7.88 3.09 3.14
N GLN A 120 -9.00 2.41 3.33
CA GLN A 120 -9.91 2.08 2.25
C GLN A 120 -10.49 3.34 1.57
N MET A 121 -10.71 4.40 2.34
CA MET A 121 -11.29 5.64 1.82
C MET A 121 -10.23 6.54 1.15
N VAL A 122 -9.05 6.70 1.76
CA VAL A 122 -7.91 7.42 1.17
C VAL A 122 -7.41 6.69 -0.08
N VAL A 123 -7.49 5.36 -0.07
CA VAL A 123 -6.91 4.50 -1.09
C VAL A 123 -7.99 3.77 -1.89
N ARG A 124 -9.02 4.51 -2.32
CA ARG A 124 -10.04 4.04 -3.28
C ARG A 124 -9.48 3.49 -4.61
N ASP A 125 -8.17 3.58 -4.84
CA ASP A 125 -7.44 3.00 -5.98
C ASP A 125 -6.53 1.79 -5.65
N VAL A 126 -6.47 1.28 -4.40
CA VAL A 126 -5.62 0.09 -4.11
C VAL A 126 -6.39 -1.23 -4.21
N PRO A 127 -5.86 -2.19 -4.99
CA PRO A 127 -6.45 -3.52 -5.12
C PRO A 127 -6.39 -4.29 -3.80
N ALA A 128 -7.47 -5.03 -3.51
CA ALA A 128 -7.72 -5.81 -2.29
C ALA A 128 -6.64 -6.84 -1.90
N GLU A 129 -5.66 -7.10 -2.78
CA GLU A 129 -4.54 -8.00 -2.51
C GLU A 129 -3.62 -7.44 -1.41
N THR A 130 -3.43 -6.11 -1.35
CA THR A 130 -2.52 -5.50 -0.37
C THR A 130 -3.07 -5.55 1.06
N MET A 131 -4.39 -5.56 1.26
CA MET A 131 -5.01 -5.68 2.59
C MET A 131 -4.79 -7.05 3.23
N ARG A 132 -4.64 -8.11 2.42
CA ARG A 132 -4.49 -9.49 2.92
C ARG A 132 -3.14 -9.75 3.57
N ASP A 133 -2.08 -9.09 3.09
CA ASP A 133 -0.73 -9.25 3.66
C ASP A 133 -0.61 -8.61 5.05
N PHE A 134 -1.34 -7.53 5.33
CA PHE A 134 -1.30 -6.86 6.64
C PHE A 134 -2.09 -7.62 7.71
N SER A 135 -3.24 -8.23 7.38
CA SER A 135 -3.99 -9.07 8.32
C SER A 135 -3.24 -10.33 8.75
N ALA A 136 -2.22 -10.76 8.00
CA ALA A 136 -1.39 -11.92 8.32
C ALA A 136 -0.19 -11.60 9.25
N MET A 137 0.06 -10.31 9.55
CA MET A 137 1.14 -9.86 10.43
C MET A 137 0.68 -9.52 11.86
N GLY A 138 -0.62 -9.51 12.14
CA GLY A 138 -1.20 -9.38 13.49
C GLY A 138 -1.56 -10.73 14.07
#